data_AF-A0A5Q4GY88-F1
#
_entry.id   AF-A0A5Q4GY88-F1
#
_cell.length_a   1.000
_cell.length_b   1.000
_cell.length_c   1.000
_cell.angle_alpha   90.00
_cell.angle_beta   90.00
_cell.angle_gamma   90.00
#
_symmetry.space_group_name_H-M   'P 1'
#
loop_
_entity.id
_entity.type
_entity.pdbx_description
1 polymer ?
#
loop_
_entity_poly.entity_id
_entity_poly.type
_entity_poly.pdbx_seq_one_letter_code
_entity_poly.pdbx_strand_id
1 'polypeptide(L)'
;MELPFPGVCISRQWFGLSCPGCGLTRGSVALLHGQWQQAWSYNPGVFMVLLLVVIQLPYRVIQVRLILSGVPELQYSGLFEMLLMGTVLLLFVQWVIGMWI
;
A
#
# COMPACT_ATOMS: atom_id res chain seq x y z
N MET A 1 -7.11 -8.92 25.64
CA MET A 1 -5.70 -9.40 25.69
C MET A 1 -4.97 -8.72 24.55
N GLU A 2 -4.33 -7.57 24.82
CA GLU A 2 -3.43 -6.94 23.85
C GLU A 2 -2.12 -7.73 23.90
N LEU A 3 -1.94 -8.64 22.95
CA LEU A 3 -0.66 -9.33 22.78
C LEU A 3 0.41 -8.26 22.53
N PRO A 4 1.51 -8.22 23.30
CA PRO A 4 2.63 -7.33 23.01
C PRO A 4 3.17 -7.77 21.64
N PHE A 5 2.79 -7.02 20.61
CA PHE A 5 3.21 -7.30 19.24
C PHE A 5 4.73 -7.36 19.27
N PRO A 6 5.36 -8.42 18.73
CA PRO A 6 6.82 -8.54 18.74
C PRO A 6 7.39 -7.24 18.17
N GLY A 7 8.57 -6.86 18.65
CA GLY A 7 9.28 -5.65 18.25
C GLY A 7 9.75 -5.64 16.80
N VAL A 8 8.85 -5.91 15.84
CA VAL A 8 9.12 -5.98 14.40
C VAL A 8 9.17 -4.59 13.75
N CYS A 9 8.63 -3.56 14.41
CA CYS A 9 8.68 -2.19 13.91
C CYS A 9 9.83 -1.42 14.56
N ILE A 10 10.98 -1.36 13.87
CA ILE A 10 12.16 -0.58 14.30
C ILE A 10 11.78 0.89 14.53
N SER A 11 10.93 1.46 13.66
CA SER A 11 10.49 2.85 13.81
C SER A 11 9.77 3.12 15.13
N ARG A 12 8.94 2.18 15.60
CA ARG A 12 8.24 2.31 16.88
C ARG A 12 9.18 2.09 18.07
N GLN A 13 10.19 1.24 17.92
CA GLN A 13 11.18 1.00 18.97
C GLN A 13 12.14 2.18 19.14
N TRP A 14 12.64 2.74 18.05
CA TRP A 14 13.70 3.75 18.09
C TRP A 14 13.14 5.17 18.19
N PHE A 15 12.03 5.44 17.49
CA PHE A 15 11.46 6.79 17.43
C PHE A 15 10.12 6.90 18.18
N GLY A 16 9.56 5.81 18.70
CA GLY A 16 8.22 5.83 19.32
C GLY A 16 7.07 6.03 18.34
N LEU A 17 7.36 6.12 17.04
CA LEU A 17 6.40 6.51 16.00
C LEU A 17 5.77 5.28 15.31
N SER A 18 4.46 5.36 15.05
CA SER A 18 3.73 4.40 14.23
C SER A 18 4.04 4.61 12.74
N CYS A 19 4.92 3.78 12.16
CA CYS A 19 5.33 3.91 10.76
C CYS A 19 4.20 3.63 9.74
N PRO A 20 4.30 4.14 8.50
CA PRO A 20 3.23 3.99 7.51
C PRO A 20 3.05 2.52 7.12
N GLY A 21 4.16 1.78 7.06
CA GLY A 21 4.17 0.36 6.73
C GLY A 21 3.37 -0.48 7.71
N CYS A 22 3.58 -0.32 9.02
CA CYS A 22 2.82 -1.08 10.02
C CYS A 22 1.34 -0.71 10.05
N GLY A 23 1.00 0.56 9.83
CA GLY A 23 -0.39 1.01 9.70
C GLY A 23 -1.06 0.41 8.45
N LEU A 24 -0.36 0.36 7.33
CA LEU A 24 -0.83 -0.31 6.11
C LEU A 24 -1.02 -1.80 6.34
N THR A 25 -0.06 -2.52 6.95
CA THR A 25 -0.21 -3.96 7.19
C THR A 25 -1.42 -4.26 8.08
N ARG A 26 -1.60 -3.56 9.21
CA ARG A 26 -2.76 -3.78 10.08
C ARG A 26 -4.06 -3.35 9.43
N GLY A 27 -4.06 -2.23 8.70
CA GLY A 27 -5.19 -1.76 7.93
C GLY A 27 -5.60 -2.76 6.85
N SER A 28 -4.65 -3.38 6.16
CA SER A 28 -4.92 -4.38 5.13
C SER A 28 -5.54 -5.63 5.75
N VAL A 29 -5.00 -6.10 6.87
CA VAL A 29 -5.58 -7.23 7.61
C VAL A 29 -7.02 -6.90 8.03
N ALA A 30 -7.26 -5.75 8.65
CA ALA A 30 -8.60 -5.34 9.05
C ALA A 30 -9.57 -5.25 7.86
N LEU A 31 -9.12 -4.68 6.74
CA LEU A 31 -9.92 -4.55 5.52
C LEU A 31 -10.26 -5.91 4.91
N LEU A 32 -9.31 -6.84 4.85
CA LEU A 32 -9.53 -8.21 4.38
C LEU A 32 -10.50 -9.00 5.28
N HIS A 33 -10.59 -8.66 6.57
CA HIS A 33 -11.60 -9.21 7.49
C HIS A 33 -12.93 -8.44 7.45
N GLY A 34 -13.11 -7.47 6.54
CA GLY A 34 -14.33 -6.67 6.42
C GLY A 34 -14.50 -5.61 7.50
N GLN A 35 -13.43 -5.23 8.23
CA GLN A 35 -13.46 -4.25 9.31
C GLN A 35 -13.06 -2.86 8.79
N TRP A 36 -13.96 -2.24 8.02
CA TRP A 36 -13.73 -0.99 7.30
C TRP A 36 -13.37 0.19 8.21
N GLN A 37 -14.12 0.40 9.31
CA GLN A 37 -13.81 1.51 10.24
C GLN A 37 -12.46 1.33 10.92
N GLN A 38 -12.12 0.09 11.28
CA GLN A 38 -10.85 -0.19 11.94
C GLN A 38 -9.67 0.00 10.97
N ALA A 39 -9.82 -0.43 9.71
CA ALA A 39 -8.84 -0.17 8.66
C ALA A 39 -8.57 1.32 8.45
N TRP A 40 -9.63 2.14 8.42
CA TRP A 40 -9.53 3.60 8.32
C TRP A 40 -8.77 4.22 9.51
N SER A 41 -9.02 3.72 10.73
CA SER A 41 -8.34 4.21 11.92
C SER A 41 -6.84 3.91 11.94
N TYR A 42 -6.41 2.82 11.28
CA TYR A 42 -4.99 2.47 11.19
C TYR A 42 -4.24 3.27 10.13
N ASN A 43 -4.76 3.31 8.90
CA ASN A 43 -4.22 4.12 7.82
C ASN A 43 -5.26 4.24 6.68
N PRO A 44 -5.83 5.43 6.42
CA PRO A 44 -6.76 5.62 5.29
C PRO A 44 -6.14 5.30 3.93
N GLY A 45 -4.81 5.42 3.80
CA GLY A 45 -4.09 5.05 2.58
C GLY A 45 -4.19 3.56 2.22
N VAL A 46 -4.64 2.70 3.14
CA VAL A 46 -4.75 1.26 2.91
C VAL A 46 -5.75 0.90 1.81
N PHE A 47 -6.82 1.69 1.66
CA PHE A 47 -7.82 1.52 0.60
C PHE A 47 -7.19 1.73 -0.78
N MET A 48 -6.43 2.83 -0.91
CA MET A 48 -5.74 3.18 -2.15
C MET A 48 -4.67 2.15 -2.51
N VAL A 49 -3.85 1.75 -1.52
CA VAL A 49 -2.80 0.75 -1.73
C VAL A 49 -3.38 -0.60 -2.15
N LEU A 50 -4.42 -1.09 -1.47
CA LEU A 50 -5.05 -2.37 -1.85
C LEU A 50 -5.66 -2.32 -3.25
N LEU A 51 -6.32 -1.22 -3.61
CA LEU A 51 -6.85 -1.03 -4.96
C LEU A 51 -5.74 -1.09 -6.02
N LEU A 52 -4.62 -0.40 -5.78
CA LEU A 52 -3.47 -0.41 -6.67
C LEU A 52 -2.88 -1.82 -6.81
N VAL A 53 -2.77 -2.59 -5.72
CA VAL A 53 -2.27 -3.96 -5.75
C VAL A 53 -3.20 -4.87 -6.56
N VAL A 54 -4.52 -4.77 -6.34
CA VAL A 54 -5.53 -5.57 -7.05
C VAL A 54 -5.50 -5.30 -8.56
N ILE A 55 -5.19 -4.07 -8.98
CA ILE A 55 -5.09 -3.72 -10.41
C ILE A 55 -3.72 -4.08 -10.98
N GLN A 56 -2.63 -3.83 -10.26
CA GLN A 56 -1.27 -4.06 -10.77
C GLN A 56 -0.92 -5.54 -10.88
N LEU A 57 -1.38 -6.39 -9.97
CA LEU A 57 -1.08 -7.83 -10.03
C LEU A 57 -1.55 -8.49 -11.34
N PRO A 58 -2.83 -8.40 -11.75
CA PRO A 58 -3.27 -8.99 -13.01
C PRO A 58 -2.60 -8.31 -14.20
N TYR A 59 -2.38 -6.99 -14.16
CA TYR A 59 -1.68 -6.27 -15.22
C TYR A 59 -0.27 -6.84 -15.45
N ARG A 60 0.53 -6.98 -14.38
CA ARG A 60 1.88 -7.56 -14.45
C ARG A 60 1.86 -9.01 -14.90
N VAL A 61 0.91 -9.81 -14.42
CA VAL A 61 0.75 -11.20 -14.86
C VAL A 61 0.45 -11.27 -16.36
N ILE A 62 -0.47 -10.44 -16.87
CA ILE A 62 -0.79 -10.36 -18.30
C ILE A 62 0.46 -9.93 -19.09
N GLN A 63 1.16 -8.88 -18.64
CA GLN A 63 2.36 -8.38 -19.32
C GLN A 63 3.44 -9.47 -19.43
N VAL A 64 3.70 -10.22 -18.35
CA VAL A 64 4.63 -11.36 -18.36
C VAL A 64 4.14 -12.46 -19.31
N ARG A 65 2.86 -12.79 -19.30
CA ARG A 65 2.29 -13.80 -20.23
C ARG A 65 2.41 -13.38 -21.70
N LEU A 66 2.18 -12.11 -22.00
CA LEU A 66 2.30 -11.54 -23.35
C LEU A 66 3.74 -11.63 -23.85
N ILE A 67 4.70 -11.18 -23.04
CA ILE A 67 6.14 -11.25 -23.37
C ILE A 67 6.57 -12.71 -23.59
N LEU A 68 6.12 -13.64 -22.73
CA LEU A 68 6.40 -15.07 -22.90
C LEU A 68 5.74 -15.69 -24.13
N SER A 69 4.65 -15.12 -24.64
CA SER A 69 3.93 -15.60 -25.82
C SER A 69 4.40 -14.95 -27.12
N GLY A 70 5.44 -14.10 -27.08
CA GLY A 70 6.02 -13.44 -28.25
C GLY A 70 5.12 -12.35 -28.88
N VAL A 71 4.03 -11.96 -28.21
CA VAL A 71 3.21 -10.81 -28.60
C VAL A 71 3.85 -9.53 -28.04
N PRO A 72 3.77 -8.41 -28.78
CA PRO A 72 4.35 -7.16 -28.34
C PRO A 72 3.79 -6.76 -26.98
N GLU A 73 4.67 -6.22 -26.13
CA GLU A 73 4.31 -5.77 -24.79
C GLU A 73 3.18 -4.72 -24.84
N LEU A 74 2.34 -4.72 -23.81
CA LEU A 74 1.38 -3.63 -23.61
C LEU A 74 2.17 -2.34 -23.36
N GLN A 75 2.30 -1.50 -24.38
CA GLN A 75 2.88 -0.18 -24.27
C GLN A 75 1.97 0.70 -23.40
N TYR A 76 2.37 0.88 -22.15
CA TYR A 76 1.80 1.92 -21.31
C TYR A 76 2.39 3.28 -21.65
N SER A 77 1.59 4.33 -21.49
CA SER A 77 2.09 5.70 -21.57
C SER A 77 2.93 6.00 -20.32
N GLY A 78 4.09 6.65 -20.49
CA GLY A 78 4.92 7.07 -19.35
C GLY A 78 4.17 7.99 -18.36
N LEU A 79 3.08 8.62 -18.81
CA LEU A 79 2.15 9.35 -17.95
C LEU A 79 1.52 8.46 -16.87
N PHE A 80 1.15 7.23 -17.20
CA PHE A 80 0.54 6.32 -16.22
C PHE A 80 1.51 5.91 -15.12
N GLU A 81 2.77 5.64 -15.47
CA GLU A 81 3.81 5.35 -14.47
C GLU A 81 4.08 6.57 -13.59
N MET A 82 4.13 7.77 -14.17
CA MET A 82 4.29 9.01 -13.42
C MET A 82 3.12 9.26 -12.46
N LEU A 83 1.89 8.97 -12.88
CA LEU A 83 0.71 9.09 -12.03
C LEU A 83 0.71 8.07 -10.88
N LEU A 84 1.13 6.83 -11.14
CA LEU A 84 1.30 5.82 -10.09
C LEU A 84 2.35 6.25 -9.07
N MET A 85 3.51 6.72 -9.54
CA MET A 85 4.58 7.24 -8.68
C MET A 85 4.08 8.43 -7.84
N GLY A 86 3.37 9.36 -8.48
CA GLY A 86 2.76 10.51 -7.81
C GLY A 86 1.76 10.09 -6.73
N THR A 87 0.93 9.09 -7.00
CA THR A 87 -0.03 8.54 -6.03
C THR A 87 0.68 7.95 -4.80
N VAL A 88 1.75 7.18 -5.01
CA VAL A 88 2.56 6.62 -3.92
C VAL A 88 3.20 7.72 -3.07
N LEU A 89 3.74 8.76 -3.72
CA LEU A 89 4.30 9.93 -3.03
C LEU A 89 3.23 10.69 -2.23
N LEU A 90 2.05 10.89 -2.82
CA LEU A 90 0.93 11.55 -2.14
C LEU A 90 0.47 10.76 -0.90
N LEU A 91 0.41 9.43 -0.98
CA LEU A 91 0.08 8.58 0.16
C LEU A 91 1.15 8.67 1.27
N PHE A 92 2.42 8.79 0.88
CA PHE A 92 3.51 9.01 1.84
C PHE A 92 3.39 10.38 2.51
N VAL A 93 3.13 11.44 1.74
CA VAL A 93 2.91 12.80 2.24
C VAL A 93 1.68 12.87 3.15
N GLN A 94 0.57 12.23 2.76
CA GLN A 94 -0.65 12.13 3.57
C GLN A 94 -0.38 11.51 4.93
N TRP A 95 0.47 10.48 4.99
CA TRP A 95 0.89 9.89 6.25
C TRP A 95 1.77 10.83 7.10
N VAL A 96 2.74 11.53 6.49
CA VAL A 96 3.58 12.52 7.21
C VAL A 96 2.71 13.60 7.85
N ILE A 97 1.70 14.09 7.13
CA ILE A 97 0.77 15.10 7.66
C ILE A 97 -0.11 14.52 8.76
N GLY A 98 -0.60 13.28 8.60
CA GLY A 98 -1.41 12.58 9.61
C GLY A 98 -0.68 12.21 10.90
N MET A 99 0.66 12.33 10.96
CA MET A 99 1.41 12.19 12.22
C MET A 99 1.34 13.43 13.12
N TRP A 100 0.99 14.59 12.55
CA TRP A 100 1.04 15.89 13.22
C TRP A 100 -0.35 16.40 13.69
N ILE A 101 -1.42 15.66 13.40
CA ILE A 101 -2.81 15.92 13.80
C ILE A 101 -3.25 14.81 14.75
#